data_AF-A0A956J1B7-F1
#
_entry.id   AF-A0A956J1B7-F1
#
_cell.length_a   1.000
_cell.length_b   1.000
_cell.length_c   1.000
_cell.angle_alpha   90.00
_cell.angle_beta   90.00
_cell.angle_gamma   90.00
#
_symmetry.space_group_name_H-M   'P 1'
#
loop_
_entity.id
_entity.type
_entity.pdbx_description
1 polymer ?
#
loop_
_entity_poly.entity_id
_entity_poly.type
_entity_poly.pdbx_seq_one_letter_code
_entity_poly.pdbx_strand_id
1 'polypeptide(L)'
;RCMEILRRLLKEYLGSTEAALLDSGRGAQGWINLGPCLTAAGPMAEGEQAWAHRIVLGCQGWLRHMALDEFVTLDSTHDASRLCRLAGTLNLKSHRVAEWVDSTRGAALTMEHLKAIGLAQTLPVPCDKKSVDAWSGDPPTEEELLRWLGDPHSGRSEAGVIWDQNDGGDRSKRDAKFLLALRAAGCAAEVACRLLGAMPGGKMHDEGRGSDYFNSTLAWADAQCEQVFELRDLVEADDPEALILGSDARYLNALASLDQRSYARTRRDLKAKGVTLGQLDALVKGARKELRAARAGQSGAAGLCSRLRFTTRGGTVVGWWGYVSDKRGWVYYKNKSDVPDFVRSLGYEDPKEAMAEVMQHPFELVDVPFGPEHPEPDAWNRTGAQLAVEPAQGDWDTWRQMFEHLGQSLDQAVAS
;
A
#
# COMPACT_ATOMS: atom_id res chain seq x y z
N ARG A 1 -17.39 16.56 -24.04
CA ARG A 1 -16.31 16.17 -23.12
C ARG A 1 -16.69 15.01 -22.18
N CYS A 2 -17.53 15.16 -21.14
CA CYS A 2 -17.88 14.02 -20.26
C CYS A 2 -18.43 12.81 -21.01
N MET A 3 -19.30 13.05 -21.99
CA MET A 3 -19.83 12.03 -22.91
C MET A 3 -18.76 11.31 -23.72
N GLU A 4 -17.72 12.03 -24.11
CA GLU A 4 -16.65 11.54 -24.96
C GLU A 4 -15.63 10.74 -24.14
N ILE A 5 -15.37 11.15 -22.90
CA ILE A 5 -14.60 10.40 -21.92
C ILE A 5 -15.33 9.10 -21.58
N LEU A 6 -16.63 9.16 -21.28
CA LEU A 6 -17.43 7.96 -21.01
C LEU A 6 -17.46 7.03 -22.22
N ARG A 7 -17.62 7.56 -23.43
CA ARG A 7 -17.52 6.78 -24.67
C ARG A 7 -16.14 6.14 -24.84
N ARG A 8 -15.06 6.89 -24.60
CA ARG A 8 -13.69 6.39 -24.67
C ARG A 8 -13.49 5.24 -23.69
N LEU A 9 -13.86 5.43 -22.43
CA LEU A 9 -13.76 4.39 -21.40
C LEU A 9 -14.55 3.15 -21.80
N LEU A 10 -15.82 3.29 -22.20
CA LEU A 10 -16.63 2.15 -22.61
C LEU A 10 -16.06 1.44 -23.83
N LYS A 11 -15.50 2.17 -24.80
CA LYS A 11 -14.87 1.59 -25.99
C LYS A 11 -13.53 0.90 -25.68
N GLU A 12 -12.68 1.55 -24.89
CA GLU A 12 -11.34 1.10 -24.54
C GLU A 12 -11.39 -0.17 -23.67
N TYR A 13 -12.33 -0.20 -22.74
CA TYR A 13 -12.40 -1.23 -21.72
C TYR A 13 -13.40 -2.34 -22.01
N LEU A 14 -14.50 -2.04 -22.70
CA LEU A 14 -15.50 -3.05 -23.07
C LEU A 14 -15.32 -3.56 -24.50
N GLY A 15 -14.33 -3.03 -25.23
CA GLY A 15 -14.00 -3.43 -26.61
C GLY A 15 -15.11 -3.18 -27.63
N SER A 16 -16.21 -2.56 -27.23
CA SER A 16 -17.41 -2.44 -28.04
C SER A 16 -17.90 -0.98 -28.13
N THR A 17 -18.42 -0.62 -29.30
CA THR A 17 -19.09 0.67 -29.54
C THR A 17 -20.55 0.67 -29.07
N GLU A 18 -20.93 -0.32 -28.25
CA GLU A 18 -22.32 -0.67 -27.98
C GLU A 18 -22.91 -0.03 -26.71
N ALA A 19 -22.26 1.00 -26.18
CA ALA A 19 -22.88 1.84 -25.17
C ALA A 19 -23.69 2.95 -25.84
N ALA A 20 -25.00 2.97 -25.60
CA ALA A 20 -25.86 4.05 -26.04
C ALA A 20 -25.81 5.20 -25.03
N LEU A 21 -25.70 6.43 -25.52
CA LEU A 21 -25.61 7.62 -24.70
C LEU A 21 -26.87 8.48 -24.89
N LEU A 22 -27.53 8.83 -23.79
CA LEU A 22 -28.74 9.65 -23.77
C LEU A 22 -28.47 10.98 -23.05
N ASP A 23 -28.72 12.12 -23.71
CA ASP A 23 -28.82 13.41 -23.03
C ASP A 23 -30.16 13.44 -22.29
N SER A 24 -30.10 13.46 -20.96
CA SER A 24 -31.28 13.50 -20.10
C SER A 24 -31.86 14.92 -19.94
N GLY A 25 -31.21 15.93 -20.50
CA GLY A 25 -31.53 17.35 -20.35
C GLY A 25 -30.92 18.03 -19.12
N ARG A 26 -30.28 17.27 -18.21
CA ARG A 26 -29.51 17.79 -17.05
C ARG A 26 -28.12 17.15 -16.91
N GLY A 27 -27.75 16.29 -17.85
CA GLY A 27 -26.62 15.40 -17.77
C GLY A 27 -26.84 14.22 -18.71
N ALA A 28 -26.00 13.20 -18.60
CA ALA A 28 -26.07 12.05 -19.51
C ALA A 28 -26.38 10.74 -18.80
N GLN A 29 -27.00 9.82 -19.53
CA GLN A 29 -27.15 8.42 -19.13
C GLN A 29 -26.40 7.53 -20.12
N GLY A 30 -25.49 6.71 -19.61
CA GLY A 30 -24.88 5.61 -20.34
C GLY A 30 -25.71 4.35 -20.20
N TRP A 31 -26.12 3.79 -21.33
CA TRP A 31 -26.92 2.58 -21.41
C TRP A 31 -26.07 1.49 -22.04
N ILE A 32 -25.84 0.42 -21.29
CA ILE A 32 -25.19 -0.78 -21.79
C ILE A 32 -26.28 -1.84 -21.91
N ASN A 33 -26.56 -2.26 -23.13
CA ASN A 33 -27.53 -3.32 -23.35
C ASN A 33 -26.87 -4.66 -23.07
N LEU A 34 -27.24 -5.29 -21.96
CA LEU A 34 -26.69 -6.59 -21.58
C LEU A 34 -27.38 -7.75 -22.32
N GLY A 35 -28.37 -7.47 -23.19
CA GLY A 35 -28.97 -8.48 -24.04
C GLY A 35 -29.73 -9.58 -23.30
N PRO A 36 -30.03 -10.71 -23.99
CA PRO A 36 -30.74 -11.84 -23.43
C PRO A 36 -30.01 -12.55 -22.28
N CYS A 37 -28.70 -12.31 -22.11
CA CYS A 37 -27.89 -13.00 -21.12
C CYS A 37 -28.16 -12.61 -19.65
N LEU A 38 -29.09 -11.68 -19.40
CA LEU A 38 -29.63 -11.42 -18.06
C LEU A 38 -31.13 -11.61 -17.95
N THR A 39 -31.83 -11.72 -19.08
CA THR A 39 -33.27 -11.95 -19.06
C THR A 39 -33.54 -13.44 -18.84
N ALA A 40 -34.47 -13.75 -17.93
CA ALA A 40 -34.87 -15.10 -17.53
C ALA A 40 -35.37 -16.04 -18.65
N ALA A 41 -35.30 -15.62 -19.92
CA ALA A 41 -35.75 -16.37 -21.09
C ALA A 41 -34.64 -17.18 -21.79
N GLY A 42 -33.38 -17.07 -21.35
CA GLY A 42 -32.26 -17.89 -21.84
C GLY A 42 -31.87 -18.99 -20.84
N PRO A 43 -31.33 -20.14 -21.31
CA PRO A 43 -30.95 -21.28 -20.48
C PRO A 43 -29.60 -21.02 -19.78
N MET A 44 -29.48 -19.95 -19.01
CA MET A 44 -28.31 -19.77 -18.15
C MET A 44 -28.49 -20.58 -16.87
N ALA A 45 -27.43 -21.26 -16.45
CA ALA A 45 -27.43 -21.88 -15.14
C ALA A 45 -27.55 -20.77 -14.08
N GLU A 46 -28.26 -21.06 -12.99
CA GLU A 46 -28.52 -20.11 -11.88
C GLU A 46 -27.22 -19.43 -11.37
N GLY A 47 -26.08 -20.15 -11.41
CA GLY A 47 -24.76 -19.61 -11.06
C GLY A 47 -24.22 -18.56 -12.03
N GLU A 48 -24.49 -18.68 -13.33
CA GLU A 48 -24.01 -17.72 -14.33
C GLU A 48 -24.80 -16.40 -14.26
N GLN A 49 -26.09 -16.46 -13.90
CA GLN A 49 -26.91 -15.27 -13.73
C GLN A 49 -26.48 -14.46 -12.51
N ALA A 50 -26.18 -15.13 -11.39
CA ALA A 50 -25.63 -14.50 -10.19
C ALA A 50 -24.26 -13.86 -10.46
N TRP A 51 -23.40 -14.56 -11.21
CA TRP A 51 -22.10 -14.04 -11.63
C TRP A 51 -22.25 -12.80 -12.55
N ALA A 52 -23.11 -12.85 -13.56
CA ALA A 52 -23.36 -11.73 -14.46
C ALA A 52 -23.93 -10.51 -13.71
N HIS A 53 -24.87 -10.70 -12.78
CA HIS A 53 -25.34 -9.62 -11.90
C HIS A 53 -24.20 -8.97 -11.10
N ARG A 54 -23.29 -9.79 -10.56
CA ARG A 54 -22.14 -9.30 -9.80
C ARG A 54 -21.19 -8.48 -10.67
N ILE A 55 -20.89 -8.96 -11.88
CA ILE A 55 -20.05 -8.26 -12.86
C ILE A 55 -20.65 -6.89 -13.18
N VAL A 56 -21.97 -6.81 -13.39
CA VAL A 56 -22.67 -5.57 -13.75
C VAL A 56 -22.68 -4.56 -12.61
N LEU A 57 -22.92 -5.00 -11.38
CA LEU A 57 -22.81 -4.14 -10.20
C LEU A 57 -21.37 -3.66 -10.00
N GLY A 58 -20.40 -4.55 -10.23
CA GLY A 58 -18.97 -4.26 -10.23
C GLY A 58 -18.56 -3.25 -11.30
N CYS A 59 -19.13 -3.35 -12.52
CA CYS A 59 -18.83 -2.46 -13.66
C CYS A 59 -19.04 -1.00 -13.29
N GLN A 60 -20.12 -0.68 -12.57
CA GLN A 60 -20.45 0.70 -12.24
C GLN A 60 -19.40 1.31 -11.31
N GLY A 61 -18.99 0.56 -10.27
CA GLY A 61 -17.93 0.97 -9.36
C GLY A 61 -16.57 1.05 -10.06
N TRP A 62 -16.29 0.09 -10.94
CA TRP A 62 -15.07 0.04 -11.72
C TRP A 62 -14.98 1.18 -12.74
N LEU A 63 -16.03 1.49 -13.49
CA LEU A 63 -16.08 2.63 -14.41
C LEU A 63 -15.91 3.95 -13.67
N ARG A 64 -16.51 4.10 -12.47
CA ARG A 64 -16.24 5.25 -11.59
C ARG A 64 -14.77 5.31 -11.18
N HIS A 65 -14.15 4.17 -10.94
CA HIS A 65 -12.73 4.10 -10.60
C HIS A 65 -11.83 4.39 -11.80
N MET A 66 -12.16 3.95 -13.00
CA MET A 66 -11.39 4.20 -14.23
C MET A 66 -11.57 5.63 -14.75
N ALA A 67 -12.72 6.24 -14.47
CA ALA A 67 -13.03 7.61 -14.85
C ALA A 67 -12.34 8.66 -13.96
N LEU A 68 -11.09 8.45 -13.50
CA LEU A 68 -10.26 9.41 -12.71
C LEU A 68 -10.05 10.78 -13.38
N ASP A 69 -10.74 11.06 -14.48
CA ASP A 69 -10.84 12.37 -15.08
C ASP A 69 -11.66 13.29 -14.17
N GLU A 70 -11.02 14.34 -13.66
CA GLU A 70 -11.60 15.36 -12.77
C GLU A 70 -12.92 15.97 -13.28
N PHE A 71 -13.21 15.84 -14.58
CA PHE A 71 -14.41 16.39 -15.21
C PHE A 71 -15.58 15.40 -15.30
N VAL A 72 -15.46 14.15 -14.82
CA VAL A 72 -16.51 13.12 -14.93
C VAL A 72 -16.91 12.57 -13.57
N THR A 73 -18.04 13.06 -13.04
CA THR A 73 -18.70 12.46 -11.87
C THR A 73 -19.74 11.44 -12.33
N LEU A 74 -19.51 10.16 -12.04
CA LEU A 74 -20.47 9.09 -12.29
C LEU A 74 -21.31 8.80 -11.04
N ASP A 75 -22.62 9.02 -11.14
CA ASP A 75 -23.59 8.63 -10.11
C ASP A 75 -23.88 7.12 -10.19
N SER A 76 -23.01 6.35 -9.54
CA SER A 76 -23.04 4.88 -9.51
C SER A 76 -23.75 4.34 -8.26
N THR A 77 -25.00 4.71 -8.01
CA THR A 77 -25.84 3.96 -7.07
C THR A 77 -26.08 2.55 -7.60
N HIS A 78 -25.67 1.55 -6.83
CA HIS A 78 -25.69 0.12 -7.14
C HIS A 78 -27.11 -0.48 -7.03
N ASP A 79 -28.07 0.11 -7.74
CA ASP A 79 -29.44 -0.37 -7.74
C ASP A 79 -29.60 -1.48 -8.79
N ALA A 80 -29.99 -2.68 -8.36
CA ALA A 80 -30.32 -3.79 -9.27
C ALA A 80 -31.50 -3.47 -10.19
N SER A 81 -32.33 -2.49 -9.81
CA SER A 81 -33.42 -1.96 -10.61
C SER A 81 -33.42 -0.44 -10.53
N ARG A 82 -33.32 0.25 -11.67
CA ARG A 82 -33.29 1.72 -11.72
C ARG A 82 -34.29 2.25 -12.74
N LEU A 83 -34.96 3.33 -12.39
CA LEU A 83 -35.83 4.06 -13.31
C LEU A 83 -34.96 4.92 -14.23
N CYS A 84 -34.79 4.48 -15.48
CA CYS A 84 -34.05 5.23 -16.49
C CYS A 84 -34.99 6.18 -17.24
N ARG A 85 -34.46 7.33 -17.70
CA ARG A 85 -35.24 8.28 -18.48
C ARG A 85 -35.32 7.78 -19.92
N LEU A 86 -36.51 7.72 -20.51
CA LEU A 86 -36.67 7.24 -21.88
C LEU A 86 -36.39 8.37 -22.88
N ALA A 87 -35.78 8.04 -24.02
CA ALA A 87 -35.66 8.97 -25.13
C ALA A 87 -37.04 9.42 -25.62
N GLY A 88 -37.13 10.69 -26.05
CA GLY A 88 -38.38 11.34 -26.45
C GLY A 88 -39.23 11.85 -25.29
N THR A 89 -38.84 11.62 -24.03
CA THR A 89 -39.59 12.13 -22.86
C THR A 89 -39.11 13.52 -22.45
N LEU A 90 -40.04 14.38 -22.03
CA LEU A 90 -39.73 15.72 -21.54
C LEU A 90 -39.16 15.67 -20.12
N ASN A 91 -38.00 16.28 -19.91
CA ASN A 91 -37.48 16.57 -18.57
C ASN A 91 -38.16 17.80 -18.00
N LEU A 92 -39.13 17.61 -17.11
CA LEU A 92 -39.88 18.69 -16.47
C LEU A 92 -39.01 19.69 -15.71
N LYS A 93 -37.80 19.30 -15.28
CA LYS A 93 -36.90 20.18 -14.52
C LYS A 93 -35.97 21.03 -15.38
N SER A 94 -35.75 20.65 -16.64
CA SER A 94 -34.93 21.44 -17.59
C SER A 94 -35.71 21.86 -18.84
N HIS A 95 -36.95 21.42 -18.97
CA HIS A 95 -37.81 21.62 -20.14
C HIS A 95 -37.18 21.15 -21.46
N ARG A 96 -36.22 20.22 -21.42
CA ARG A 96 -35.58 19.62 -22.59
C ARG A 96 -36.10 18.20 -22.81
N VAL A 97 -36.24 17.80 -24.07
CA VAL A 97 -36.54 16.41 -24.44
C VAL A 97 -35.27 15.57 -24.27
N ALA A 98 -35.40 14.37 -23.71
CA ALA A 98 -34.29 13.45 -23.63
C ALA A 98 -34.02 12.86 -25.01
N GLU A 99 -32.80 13.02 -25.51
CA GLU A 99 -32.43 12.65 -26.87
C GLU A 99 -31.23 11.73 -26.87
N TRP A 100 -31.22 10.75 -27.77
CA TRP A 100 -30.03 9.93 -27.97
C TRP A 100 -28.94 10.81 -28.58
N VAL A 101 -27.76 10.77 -27.97
CA VAL A 101 -26.58 11.49 -28.48
C VAL A 101 -26.00 10.79 -29.70
N ASP A 102 -26.21 9.47 -29.81
CA ASP A 102 -25.95 8.69 -31.03
C ASP A 102 -27.19 7.96 -31.52
N SER A 103 -27.36 7.83 -32.83
CA SER A 103 -28.47 7.08 -33.45
C SER A 103 -28.39 5.57 -33.24
N THR A 104 -27.26 5.02 -32.78
CA THR A 104 -27.10 3.59 -32.54
C THR A 104 -27.58 3.24 -31.14
N ARG A 105 -28.74 2.56 -31.07
CA ARG A 105 -29.05 1.73 -29.90
C ARG A 105 -27.97 0.66 -29.86
N GLY A 106 -27.04 0.78 -28.93
CA GLY A 106 -25.93 -0.15 -28.78
C GLY A 106 -26.39 -1.61 -28.83
N ALA A 107 -25.62 -2.44 -29.53
CA ALA A 107 -25.91 -3.86 -29.63
C ALA A 107 -25.86 -4.54 -28.25
N ALA A 108 -26.46 -5.73 -28.20
CA ALA A 108 -26.51 -6.52 -26.98
C ALA A 108 -25.13 -7.12 -26.69
N LEU A 109 -24.60 -6.90 -25.49
CA LEU A 109 -23.39 -7.57 -25.04
C LEU A 109 -23.58 -9.09 -25.05
N THR A 110 -22.54 -9.80 -25.49
CA THR A 110 -22.46 -11.25 -25.44
C THR A 110 -21.90 -11.70 -24.09
N MET A 111 -21.99 -13.00 -23.80
CA MET A 111 -21.36 -13.56 -22.60
C MET A 111 -19.83 -13.45 -22.63
N GLU A 112 -19.24 -13.47 -23.82
CA GLU A 112 -17.82 -13.24 -24.02
C GLU A 112 -17.42 -11.81 -23.62
N HIS A 113 -18.24 -10.82 -23.98
CA HIS A 113 -18.06 -9.44 -23.50
C HIS A 113 -18.13 -9.37 -21.98
N LEU A 114 -19.12 -10.00 -21.34
CA LEU A 114 -19.22 -10.01 -19.87
C LEU A 114 -18.01 -10.68 -19.20
N LYS A 115 -17.46 -11.75 -19.78
CA LYS A 115 -16.23 -12.40 -19.30
C LYS A 115 -15.01 -11.49 -19.44
N ALA A 116 -14.86 -10.83 -20.58
CA ALA A 116 -13.79 -9.86 -20.79
C ALA A 116 -13.87 -8.69 -19.80
N ILE A 117 -15.08 -8.22 -19.51
CA ILE A 117 -15.35 -7.18 -18.51
C ILE A 117 -15.00 -7.67 -17.11
N GLY A 118 -15.40 -8.88 -16.75
CA GLY A 118 -15.03 -9.50 -15.48
C GLY A 118 -13.54 -9.59 -15.29
N LEU A 119 -12.82 -10.02 -16.34
CA LEU A 119 -11.37 -10.07 -16.35
C LEU A 119 -10.77 -8.66 -16.25
N ALA A 120 -11.32 -7.67 -16.94
CA ALA A 120 -10.84 -6.28 -16.86
C ALA A 120 -11.07 -5.65 -15.47
N GLN A 121 -12.10 -6.08 -14.74
CA GLN A 121 -12.33 -5.68 -13.35
C GLN A 121 -11.35 -6.34 -12.36
N THR A 122 -10.76 -7.48 -12.73
CA THR A 122 -9.71 -8.11 -11.92
C THR A 122 -8.31 -7.60 -12.27
N LEU A 123 -8.11 -7.04 -13.48
CA LEU A 123 -6.86 -6.39 -13.85
C LEU A 123 -6.58 -5.18 -12.93
N PRO A 124 -5.36 -5.08 -12.37
CA PRO A 124 -5.00 -3.96 -11.52
C PRO A 124 -5.11 -2.65 -12.30
N VAL A 125 -5.66 -1.62 -11.65
CA VAL A 125 -5.54 -0.25 -12.14
C VAL A 125 -4.05 0.06 -12.15
N PRO A 126 -3.44 0.45 -13.28
CA PRO A 126 -2.03 0.78 -13.32
C PRO A 126 -1.73 1.83 -12.25
N CYS A 127 -1.13 1.39 -11.15
CA CYS A 127 -0.60 2.29 -10.14
C CYS A 127 0.64 2.88 -10.79
N ASP A 128 0.54 4.10 -11.31
CA ASP A 128 1.68 4.82 -11.84
C ASP A 128 2.78 4.83 -10.77
N LYS A 129 3.87 4.08 -10.98
CA LYS A 129 5.02 3.95 -10.08
C LYS A 129 5.87 5.23 -10.04
N LYS A 130 5.27 6.40 -10.28
CA LYS A 130 5.97 7.65 -10.04
C LYS A 130 6.18 7.75 -8.54
N SER A 131 7.43 7.98 -8.13
CA SER A 131 7.74 8.41 -6.77
C SER A 131 7.00 9.72 -6.54
N VAL A 132 5.80 9.63 -6.00
CA VAL A 132 5.08 10.81 -5.59
C VAL A 132 5.85 11.32 -4.37
N ASP A 133 6.24 12.59 -4.37
CA ASP A 133 6.49 13.31 -3.13
C ASP A 133 5.18 13.25 -2.33
N ALA A 134 5.07 12.21 -1.51
CA ALA A 134 3.80 11.58 -1.17
C ALA A 134 2.87 12.46 -0.33
N TRP A 135 3.34 13.64 0.08
CA TRP A 135 2.54 14.61 0.80
C TRP A 135 2.56 15.97 0.10
N SER A 136 1.46 16.31 -0.59
CA SER A 136 1.27 17.63 -1.20
C SER A 136 0.96 18.75 -0.19
N GLY A 137 0.84 18.44 1.11
CA GLY A 137 0.38 19.35 2.15
C GLY A 137 -1.15 19.54 2.19
N ASP A 138 -1.87 19.15 1.14
CA ASP A 138 -3.31 19.37 1.04
C ASP A 138 -4.12 18.41 1.94
N PRO A 139 -5.18 18.88 2.61
CA PRO A 139 -6.10 18.00 3.33
C PRO A 139 -6.91 17.16 2.34
N PRO A 140 -7.39 15.96 2.74
CA PRO A 140 -8.32 15.19 1.93
C PRO A 140 -9.66 15.93 1.82
N THR A 141 -10.28 15.81 0.65
CA THR A 141 -11.63 16.32 0.38
C THR A 141 -12.69 15.51 1.13
N GLU A 142 -13.88 16.11 1.31
CA GLU A 142 -15.03 15.42 1.90
C GLU A 142 -15.44 14.17 1.10
N GLU A 143 -15.35 14.23 -0.23
CA GLU A 143 -15.63 13.08 -1.10
C GLU A 143 -14.61 11.95 -0.88
N GLU A 144 -13.32 12.26 -0.73
CA GLU A 144 -12.29 11.26 -0.42
C GLU A 144 -12.55 10.60 0.94
N LEU A 145 -12.90 11.37 1.96
CA LEU A 145 -13.24 10.85 3.29
C LEU A 145 -14.44 9.91 3.23
N LEU A 146 -15.55 10.33 2.62
CA LEU A 146 -16.75 9.51 2.48
C LEU A 146 -16.48 8.24 1.65
N ARG A 147 -15.75 8.38 0.55
CA ARG A 147 -15.44 7.28 -0.36
C ARG A 147 -14.59 6.20 0.32
N TRP A 148 -13.55 6.61 1.03
CA TRP A 148 -12.52 5.69 1.49
C TRP A 148 -12.66 5.28 2.96
N LEU A 149 -13.34 6.07 3.78
CA LEU A 149 -13.61 5.74 5.20
C LEU A 149 -15.05 5.29 5.44
N GLY A 150 -15.95 5.54 4.48
CA GLY A 150 -17.38 5.36 4.64
C GLY A 150 -18.00 6.44 5.53
N ASP A 151 -19.32 6.59 5.44
CA ASP A 151 -20.09 7.44 6.33
C ASP A 151 -20.23 6.73 7.69
N PRO A 152 -19.89 7.39 8.81
CA PRO A 152 -20.11 6.85 10.15
C PRO A 152 -21.55 6.37 10.42
N HIS A 153 -22.54 6.96 9.73
CA HIS A 153 -23.96 6.66 9.88
C HIS A 153 -24.47 5.59 8.92
N SER A 154 -23.92 5.49 7.71
CA SER A 154 -24.36 4.52 6.70
C SER A 154 -23.49 3.27 6.62
N GLY A 155 -22.36 3.25 7.31
CA GLY A 155 -21.42 2.13 7.37
C GLY A 155 -20.00 2.57 7.05
N ARG A 156 -19.07 2.19 7.92
CA ARG A 156 -17.63 2.41 7.74
C ARG A 156 -17.06 1.45 6.69
N SER A 157 -16.12 1.94 5.89
CA SER A 157 -15.24 1.09 5.10
C SER A 157 -14.33 0.28 6.02
N GLU A 158 -13.65 -0.74 5.48
CA GLU A 158 -12.66 -1.50 6.25
C GLU A 158 -11.55 -0.62 6.82
N ALA A 159 -11.02 0.33 6.03
CA ALA A 159 -10.04 1.29 6.51
C ALA A 159 -10.60 2.17 7.65
N GLY A 160 -11.86 2.62 7.54
CA GLY A 160 -12.54 3.36 8.60
C GLY A 160 -12.70 2.53 9.88
N VAL A 161 -13.07 1.25 9.75
CA VAL A 161 -13.19 0.31 10.88
C VAL A 161 -11.84 0.08 11.54
N ILE A 162 -10.78 -0.17 10.76
CA ILE A 162 -9.41 -0.36 11.27
C ILE A 162 -8.95 0.86 12.06
N TRP A 163 -9.29 2.07 11.59
CA TRP A 163 -8.93 3.28 12.30
C TRP A 163 -9.69 3.42 13.62
N ASP A 164 -11.01 3.23 13.59
CA ASP A 164 -11.89 3.37 14.75
C ASP A 164 -11.62 2.32 15.84
N GLN A 165 -11.11 1.15 15.48
CA GLN A 165 -10.84 0.05 16.42
C GLN A 165 -9.80 0.38 17.48
N ASN A 166 -9.10 1.52 17.36
CA ASN A 166 -8.22 2.14 18.33
C ASN A 166 -7.70 1.17 19.40
N ASP A 167 -6.84 0.24 18.97
CA ASP A 167 -6.41 -0.93 19.74
C ASP A 167 -5.63 -0.59 21.03
N GLY A 168 -5.49 0.70 21.40
CA GLY A 168 -4.64 1.19 22.49
C GLY A 168 -3.15 0.88 22.28
N GLY A 169 -2.79 0.30 21.13
CA GLY A 169 -1.47 -0.24 20.81
C GLY A 169 -0.72 0.59 19.77
N ASP A 170 0.47 0.08 19.41
CA ASP A 170 1.44 0.65 18.48
C ASP A 170 0.78 1.38 17.28
N ARG A 171 0.81 2.72 17.34
CA ARG A 171 0.24 3.61 16.32
C ARG A 171 0.82 3.32 14.93
N SER A 172 2.11 2.97 14.85
CA SER A 172 2.75 2.63 13.57
C SER A 172 2.10 1.44 12.89
N LYS A 173 1.66 0.46 13.69
CA LYS A 173 0.98 -0.74 13.19
C LYS A 173 -0.44 -0.44 12.72
N ARG A 174 -1.14 0.46 13.40
CA ARG A 174 -2.47 0.93 12.96
C ARG A 174 -2.36 1.68 11.63
N ASP A 175 -1.42 2.63 11.54
CA ASP A 175 -1.15 3.41 10.33
C ASP A 175 -0.81 2.50 9.14
N ALA A 176 0.02 1.47 9.36
CA ALA A 176 0.36 0.48 8.35
C ALA A 176 -0.86 -0.35 7.87
N LYS A 177 -1.68 -0.86 8.80
CA LYS A 177 -2.91 -1.60 8.45
C LYS A 177 -3.91 -0.73 7.71
N PHE A 178 -4.05 0.52 8.13
CA PHE A 178 -4.94 1.50 7.51
C PHE A 178 -4.55 1.78 6.06
N LEU A 179 -3.27 2.08 5.82
CA LEU A 179 -2.76 2.27 4.45
C LEU A 179 -2.94 1.03 3.60
N LEU A 180 -2.69 -0.15 4.16
CA LEU A 180 -2.87 -1.41 3.43
C LEU A 180 -4.33 -1.64 3.04
N ALA A 181 -5.29 -1.38 3.92
CA ALA A 181 -6.71 -1.47 3.58
C ALA A 181 -7.12 -0.48 2.48
N LEU A 182 -6.60 0.75 2.52
CA LEU A 182 -6.83 1.74 1.46
C LEU A 182 -6.23 1.29 0.12
N ARG A 183 -4.98 0.86 0.11
CA ARG A 183 -4.28 0.43 -1.11
C ARG A 183 -4.88 -0.84 -1.70
N ALA A 184 -5.29 -1.80 -0.87
CA ALA A 184 -6.01 -3.00 -1.31
C ALA A 184 -7.38 -2.68 -1.95
N ALA A 185 -8.02 -1.59 -1.53
CA ALA A 185 -9.24 -1.08 -2.14
C ALA A 185 -9.00 -0.21 -3.41
N GLY A 186 -7.74 -0.07 -3.83
CA GLY A 186 -7.33 0.70 -5.01
C GLY A 186 -7.17 2.21 -4.74
N CYS A 187 -7.16 2.67 -3.50
CA CYS A 187 -6.98 4.10 -3.18
C CYS A 187 -5.62 4.57 -3.70
N ALA A 188 -5.57 5.63 -4.52
CA ALA A 188 -4.31 6.16 -5.02
C ALA A 188 -3.36 6.54 -3.87
N ALA A 189 -2.05 6.34 -4.06
CA ALA A 189 -1.03 6.59 -3.05
C ALA A 189 -1.17 7.97 -2.41
N GLU A 190 -1.20 9.02 -3.21
CA GLU A 190 -1.41 10.42 -2.78
C GLU A 190 -2.66 10.60 -1.89
N VAL A 191 -3.77 9.98 -2.26
CA VAL A 191 -5.03 10.07 -1.52
C VAL A 191 -4.91 9.33 -0.19
N ALA A 192 -4.31 8.14 -0.21
CA ALA A 192 -4.05 7.37 1.01
C ALA A 192 -3.14 8.15 1.96
N CYS A 193 -2.20 8.94 1.41
CA CYS A 193 -1.35 9.83 2.18
C CYS A 193 -2.10 10.96 2.87
N ARG A 194 -2.89 11.70 2.09
CA ARG A 194 -3.73 12.79 2.62
C ARG A 194 -4.68 12.27 3.69
N LEU A 195 -5.30 11.11 3.44
CA LEU A 195 -6.20 10.48 4.39
C LEU A 195 -5.48 10.15 5.70
N LEU A 196 -4.36 9.41 5.67
CA LEU A 196 -3.63 9.06 6.89
C LEU A 196 -3.16 10.31 7.64
N GLY A 197 -2.68 11.34 6.92
CA GLY A 197 -2.23 12.58 7.54
C GLY A 197 -3.35 13.44 8.15
N ALA A 198 -4.59 13.25 7.72
CA ALA A 198 -5.76 13.88 8.32
C ALA A 198 -6.34 13.09 9.49
N MET A 199 -5.94 11.83 9.68
CA MET A 199 -6.52 10.99 10.72
C MET A 199 -5.97 11.36 12.11
N PRO A 200 -6.86 11.60 13.09
CA PRO A 200 -6.45 12.04 14.42
C PRO A 200 -5.66 10.95 15.16
N GLY A 201 -4.56 11.35 15.79
CA GLY A 201 -3.73 10.46 16.60
C GLY A 201 -2.87 9.48 15.81
N GLY A 202 -2.74 9.66 14.48
CA GLY A 202 -1.72 8.97 13.69
C GLY A 202 -0.31 9.28 14.18
N LYS A 203 0.63 8.36 13.98
CA LYS A 203 2.04 8.52 14.41
C LYS A 203 2.71 9.74 13.76
N MET A 204 2.20 10.15 12.60
CA MET A 204 2.63 11.31 11.84
C MET A 204 2.60 12.63 12.63
N HIS A 205 1.69 12.78 13.61
CA HIS A 205 1.64 14.01 14.41
C HIS A 205 2.86 14.20 15.32
N ASP A 206 3.59 13.12 15.63
CA ASP A 206 4.67 13.13 16.63
C ASP A 206 6.06 13.36 16.02
N GLU A 207 6.30 12.95 14.77
CA GLU A 207 7.66 12.93 14.18
C GLU A 207 7.99 14.16 13.35
N GLY A 208 7.12 15.19 13.39
CA GLY A 208 7.14 16.25 12.40
C GLY A 208 6.75 15.69 11.03
N ARG A 209 6.47 16.57 10.07
CA ARG A 209 6.00 16.17 8.74
C ARG A 209 7.11 15.57 7.85
N GLY A 210 8.03 14.78 8.43
CA GLY A 210 9.13 14.14 7.73
C GLY A 210 8.66 12.99 6.85
N SER A 211 8.93 13.09 5.55
CA SER A 211 8.42 12.22 4.46
C SER A 211 8.77 10.73 4.59
N ASP A 212 9.84 10.39 5.32
CA ASP A 212 10.43 9.05 5.25
C ASP A 212 9.57 7.96 5.93
N TYR A 213 8.88 8.32 7.02
CA TYR A 213 7.93 7.41 7.66
C TYR A 213 6.76 7.07 6.71
N PHE A 214 6.30 8.08 5.96
CA PHE A 214 5.19 7.91 5.03
C PHE A 214 5.57 6.98 3.89
N ASN A 215 6.68 7.30 3.23
CA ASN A 215 7.16 6.57 2.07
C ASN A 215 7.50 5.13 2.44
N SER A 216 8.11 4.88 3.61
CA SER A 216 8.40 3.52 4.07
C SER A 216 7.14 2.72 4.43
N THR A 217 6.14 3.34 5.07
CA THR A 217 4.89 2.66 5.44
C THR A 217 4.02 2.39 4.20
N LEU A 218 3.95 3.35 3.27
CA LEU A 218 3.25 3.20 2.00
C LEU A 218 3.92 2.15 1.11
N ALA A 219 5.25 2.19 0.96
CA ALA A 219 5.99 1.17 0.20
C ALA A 219 5.79 -0.22 0.79
N TRP A 220 5.73 -0.33 2.12
CA TRP A 220 5.38 -1.59 2.78
C TRP A 220 3.96 -2.04 2.42
N ALA A 221 2.97 -1.14 2.47
CA ALA A 221 1.59 -1.46 2.10
C ALA A 221 1.47 -1.90 0.63
N ASP A 222 2.12 -1.18 -0.29
CA ASP A 222 2.16 -1.52 -1.71
C ASP A 222 2.78 -2.89 -1.97
N ALA A 223 3.92 -3.20 -1.33
CA ALA A 223 4.55 -4.50 -1.44
C ALA A 223 3.68 -5.64 -0.88
N GLN A 224 2.88 -5.38 0.17
CA GLN A 224 1.91 -6.36 0.66
C GLN A 224 0.72 -6.53 -0.28
N CYS A 225 0.24 -5.44 -0.89
CA CYS A 225 -0.79 -5.51 -1.94
C CYS A 225 -0.31 -6.32 -3.14
N GLU A 226 0.87 -6.02 -3.70
CA GLU A 226 1.46 -6.78 -4.81
C GLU A 226 1.53 -8.28 -4.48
N GLN A 227 2.00 -8.65 -3.28
CA GLN A 227 2.03 -10.06 -2.85
C GLN A 227 0.65 -10.71 -2.76
N VAL A 228 -0.36 -9.99 -2.24
CA VAL A 228 -1.73 -10.51 -2.16
C VAL A 228 -2.33 -10.69 -3.54
N PHE A 229 -2.04 -9.79 -4.48
CA PHE A 229 -2.52 -9.85 -5.86
C PHE A 229 -1.86 -11.00 -6.64
N GLU A 230 -0.53 -11.13 -6.60
CA GLU A 230 0.19 -12.26 -7.22
C GLU A 230 -0.34 -13.61 -6.73
N LEU A 231 -0.62 -13.72 -5.43
CA LEU A 231 -1.15 -14.94 -4.83
C LEU A 231 -2.62 -15.19 -5.18
N ARG A 232 -3.41 -14.14 -5.36
CA ARG A 232 -4.80 -14.26 -5.79
C ARG A 232 -4.90 -14.71 -7.25
N ASP A 233 -4.06 -14.16 -8.13
CA ASP A 233 -3.97 -14.57 -9.53
C ASP A 233 -3.58 -16.05 -9.67
N LEU A 234 -2.69 -16.53 -8.79
CA LEU A 234 -2.33 -17.96 -8.71
C LEU A 234 -3.48 -18.85 -8.23
N VAL A 235 -4.33 -18.36 -7.30
CA VAL A 235 -5.51 -19.10 -6.81
C VAL A 235 -6.65 -19.11 -7.84
N GLU A 236 -6.82 -18.04 -8.60
CA GLU A 236 -7.86 -17.91 -9.63
C GLU A 236 -7.52 -18.67 -10.93
N ALA A 237 -6.25 -19.01 -11.17
CA ALA A 237 -5.81 -19.82 -12.31
C ALA A 237 -6.29 -21.30 -12.27
N ASP A 238 -7.01 -21.71 -11.21
CA ASP A 238 -7.68 -23.02 -11.08
C ASP A 238 -6.77 -24.23 -11.35
N ASP A 239 -5.48 -24.09 -10.99
CA ASP A 239 -4.50 -25.18 -11.04
C ASP A 239 -4.42 -25.87 -9.65
N PRO A 240 -5.05 -27.06 -9.50
CA PRO A 240 -5.03 -27.80 -8.24
C PRO A 240 -3.64 -28.31 -7.84
N GLU A 241 -2.66 -28.40 -8.76
CA GLU A 241 -1.27 -28.73 -8.41
C GLU A 241 -0.51 -27.50 -7.89
N ALA A 242 -0.82 -26.30 -8.39
CA ALA A 242 -0.29 -25.04 -7.87
C ALA A 242 -0.82 -24.70 -6.45
N LEU A 243 -2.04 -25.16 -6.12
CA LEU A 243 -2.62 -25.10 -4.76
C LEU A 243 -1.92 -26.02 -3.74
N ILE A 244 -1.14 -27.01 -4.19
CA ILE A 244 -0.48 -27.98 -3.29
C ILE A 244 0.99 -27.62 -3.04
N LEU A 245 1.59 -26.71 -3.82
CA LEU A 245 3.03 -26.41 -3.77
C LEU A 245 3.34 -24.91 -3.54
N GLY A 246 3.78 -24.58 -2.32
CA GLY A 246 4.60 -23.40 -2.00
C GLY A 246 3.93 -22.02 -1.86
N SER A 247 2.93 -21.69 -2.68
CA SER A 247 2.24 -20.39 -2.72
C SER A 247 1.23 -20.19 -1.58
N ASP A 248 0.58 -21.27 -1.14
CA ASP A 248 -0.55 -21.26 -0.18
C ASP A 248 -0.20 -20.79 1.24
N ALA A 249 1.00 -21.12 1.70
CA ALA A 249 1.41 -20.84 3.06
C ALA A 249 1.70 -19.34 3.30
N ARG A 250 2.19 -18.64 2.27
CA ARG A 250 2.42 -17.19 2.28
C ARG A 250 1.09 -16.45 2.14
N TYR A 251 0.18 -16.96 1.30
CA TYR A 251 -1.18 -16.45 1.13
C TYR A 251 -2.02 -16.56 2.41
N LEU A 252 -2.01 -17.72 3.06
CA LEU A 252 -2.70 -17.92 4.33
C LEU A 252 -2.11 -17.07 5.47
N ASN A 253 -0.80 -16.82 5.45
CA ASN A 253 -0.16 -15.92 6.41
C ASN A 253 -0.50 -14.44 6.14
N ALA A 254 -0.57 -14.03 4.87
CA ALA A 254 -1.04 -12.71 4.47
C ALA A 254 -2.51 -12.52 4.88
N LEU A 255 -3.41 -13.42 4.48
CA LEU A 255 -4.81 -13.39 4.88
C LEU A 255 -5.02 -13.37 6.40
N ALA A 256 -4.29 -14.19 7.15
CA ALA A 256 -4.37 -14.20 8.62
C ALA A 256 -3.93 -12.87 9.25
N SER A 257 -3.07 -12.11 8.56
CA SER A 257 -2.54 -10.83 9.03
C SER A 257 -3.40 -9.64 8.60
N LEU A 258 -4.18 -9.79 7.53
CA LEU A 258 -4.92 -8.72 6.84
C LEU A 258 -6.41 -8.74 7.13
N ASP A 259 -7.05 -9.90 7.00
CA ASP A 259 -8.49 -10.04 7.16
C ASP A 259 -8.84 -11.41 7.78
N GLN A 260 -9.17 -11.40 9.07
CA GLN A 260 -9.59 -12.60 9.79
C GLN A 260 -10.82 -13.28 9.16
N ARG A 261 -11.71 -12.54 8.49
CA ARG A 261 -12.91 -13.11 7.86
C ARG A 261 -12.56 -13.85 6.58
N SER A 262 -11.75 -13.25 5.70
CA SER A 262 -11.26 -13.94 4.51
C SER A 262 -10.38 -15.13 4.88
N TYR A 263 -9.51 -14.99 5.88
CA TYR A 263 -8.76 -16.13 6.42
C TYR A 263 -9.69 -17.26 6.93
N ALA A 264 -10.73 -16.92 7.70
CA ALA A 264 -11.69 -17.91 8.19
C ALA A 264 -12.49 -18.58 7.06
N ARG A 265 -12.79 -17.85 5.98
CA ARG A 265 -13.48 -18.39 4.79
C ARG A 265 -12.56 -19.34 4.02
N THR A 266 -11.36 -18.91 3.66
CA THR A 266 -10.36 -19.76 2.97
C THR A 266 -10.03 -21.01 3.80
N ARG A 267 -9.90 -20.86 5.13
CA ARG A 267 -9.71 -21.99 6.06
C ARG A 267 -10.89 -22.96 6.03
N ARG A 268 -12.13 -22.48 5.89
CA ARG A 268 -13.33 -23.31 5.78
C ARG A 268 -13.36 -24.04 4.44
N ASP A 269 -12.99 -23.37 3.36
CA ASP A 269 -12.99 -23.94 2.00
C ASP A 269 -11.91 -25.01 1.85
N LEU A 270 -10.71 -24.79 2.37
CA LEU A 270 -9.63 -25.78 2.41
C LEU A 270 -10.00 -27.00 3.28
N LYS A 271 -10.68 -26.76 4.41
CA LYS A 271 -11.21 -27.86 5.24
C LYS A 271 -12.27 -28.69 4.48
N ALA A 272 -13.13 -28.04 3.70
CA ALA A 272 -14.10 -28.74 2.85
C ALA A 272 -13.42 -29.57 1.74
N LYS A 273 -12.24 -29.16 1.29
CA LYS A 273 -11.37 -29.90 0.36
C LYS A 273 -10.50 -30.98 1.03
N GLY A 274 -10.71 -31.26 2.32
CA GLY A 274 -10.02 -32.34 3.04
C GLY A 274 -8.68 -31.97 3.69
N VAL A 275 -8.28 -30.69 3.65
CA VAL A 275 -7.06 -30.22 4.35
C VAL A 275 -7.33 -30.14 5.85
N THR A 276 -6.50 -30.83 6.64
CA THR A 276 -6.63 -30.81 8.11
C THR A 276 -6.08 -29.51 8.69
N LEU A 277 -6.56 -29.13 9.88
CA LEU A 277 -6.06 -27.96 10.60
C LEU A 277 -4.56 -28.04 10.91
N GLY A 278 -4.06 -29.25 11.21
CA GLY A 278 -2.63 -29.46 11.46
C GLY A 278 -1.77 -29.23 10.22
N GLN A 279 -2.24 -29.60 9.03
CA GLN A 279 -1.55 -29.33 7.77
C GLN A 279 -1.52 -27.84 7.45
N LEU A 280 -2.64 -27.13 7.68
CA LEU A 280 -2.76 -25.68 7.53
C LEU A 280 -1.78 -24.92 8.46
N ASP A 281 -1.73 -25.28 9.73
CA ASP A 281 -0.82 -24.67 10.70
C ASP A 281 0.66 -24.97 10.37
N ALA A 282 0.95 -26.18 9.90
CA ALA A 282 2.30 -26.56 9.46
C ALA A 282 2.73 -25.76 8.23
N LEU A 283 1.84 -25.58 7.25
CA LEU A 283 2.07 -24.73 6.08
C LEU A 283 2.35 -23.29 6.50
N VAL A 284 1.48 -22.65 7.27
CA VAL A 284 1.67 -21.25 7.73
C VAL A 284 2.97 -21.10 8.53
N LYS A 285 3.31 -22.05 9.41
CA LYS A 285 4.60 -22.05 10.11
C LYS A 285 5.79 -22.20 9.15
N GLY A 286 5.65 -23.07 8.15
CA GLY A 286 6.64 -23.26 7.08
C GLY A 286 6.89 -21.98 6.29
N ALA A 287 5.85 -21.31 5.79
CA ALA A 287 6.00 -20.02 5.10
C ALA A 287 6.59 -18.93 5.98
N ARG A 288 6.21 -18.86 7.26
CA ARG A 288 6.84 -17.92 8.20
C ARG A 288 8.33 -18.18 8.35
N LYS A 289 8.73 -19.46 8.39
CA LYS A 289 10.13 -19.86 8.44
C LYS A 289 10.85 -19.50 7.14
N GLU A 290 10.26 -19.79 5.98
CA GLU A 290 10.82 -19.42 4.67
C GLU A 290 10.90 -17.91 4.46
N LEU A 291 9.89 -17.13 4.84
CA LEU A 291 9.94 -15.66 4.77
C LEU A 291 11.01 -15.08 5.70
N ARG A 292 11.21 -15.68 6.88
CA ARG A 292 12.32 -15.31 7.77
C ARG A 292 13.66 -15.68 7.17
N ALA A 293 13.79 -16.88 6.59
CA ALA A 293 15.00 -17.35 5.92
C ALA A 293 15.30 -16.55 4.63
N ALA A 294 14.29 -16.16 3.87
CA ALA A 294 14.42 -15.32 2.69
C ALA A 294 14.76 -13.87 3.06
N ARG A 295 14.21 -13.36 4.18
CA ARG A 295 14.67 -12.09 4.76
C ARG A 295 16.11 -12.18 5.22
N ALA A 296 16.50 -13.28 5.88
CA ALA A 296 17.88 -13.55 6.27
C ALA A 296 18.81 -13.72 5.04
N GLY A 297 18.33 -14.31 3.95
CA GLY A 297 19.08 -14.50 2.70
C GLY A 297 19.16 -13.26 1.80
N GLN A 298 18.15 -12.39 1.82
CA GLN A 298 18.21 -11.04 1.24
C GLN A 298 19.04 -10.08 2.09
N SER A 299 19.40 -10.49 3.32
CA SER A 299 20.38 -9.84 4.17
C SER A 299 21.65 -10.69 4.26
N GLY A 300 22.31 -10.91 3.11
CA GLY A 300 23.74 -11.22 3.11
C GLY A 300 24.54 -10.14 3.88
N ALA A 301 25.84 -10.32 4.10
CA ALA A 301 26.72 -9.45 4.91
C ALA A 301 26.28 -7.97 5.01
N ALA A 302 25.96 -7.33 3.87
CA ALA A 302 25.45 -5.96 3.81
C ALA A 302 24.23 -5.66 4.71
N GLY A 303 23.24 -6.54 4.75
CA GLY A 303 22.04 -6.39 5.59
C GLY A 303 22.35 -6.55 7.08
N LEU A 304 23.23 -7.49 7.45
CA LEU A 304 23.65 -7.64 8.84
C LEU A 304 24.58 -6.49 9.28
N CYS A 305 25.53 -6.06 8.44
CA CYS A 305 26.44 -4.94 8.68
C CYS A 305 25.70 -3.60 8.88
N SER A 306 24.48 -3.47 8.33
CA SER A 306 23.61 -2.32 8.58
C SER A 306 23.02 -2.29 10.00
N ARG A 307 22.97 -3.43 10.69
CA ARG A 307 22.35 -3.58 12.03
C ARG A 307 23.31 -4.03 13.11
N LEU A 308 24.44 -4.62 12.76
CA LEU A 308 25.50 -5.07 13.66
C LEU A 308 26.84 -4.65 13.06
N ARG A 309 27.68 -4.00 13.85
CA ARG A 309 29.03 -3.60 13.44
C ARG A 309 30.06 -4.19 14.37
N PHE A 310 31.06 -4.83 13.78
CA PHE A 310 32.31 -5.16 14.44
C PHE A 310 33.29 -4.02 14.21
N THR A 311 33.90 -3.51 15.27
CA THR A 311 34.71 -2.28 15.19
C THR A 311 36.16 -2.52 15.62
N THR A 312 37.09 -1.91 14.89
CA THR A 312 38.53 -1.90 15.17
C THR A 312 39.05 -0.46 15.24
N ARG A 313 40.26 -0.26 15.75
CA ARG A 313 41.00 1.01 15.72
C ARG A 313 42.48 0.70 15.57
N GLY A 314 43.10 1.09 14.46
CA GLY A 314 44.50 0.76 14.18
C GLY A 314 44.76 -0.76 14.23
N GLY A 315 43.83 -1.55 13.69
CA GLY A 315 43.87 -3.01 13.70
C GLY A 315 43.55 -3.69 15.05
N THR A 316 43.36 -2.93 16.13
CA THR A 316 42.97 -3.50 17.43
C THR A 316 41.45 -3.56 17.55
N VAL A 317 40.91 -4.69 18.02
CA VAL A 317 39.47 -4.85 18.25
C VAL A 317 38.98 -3.92 19.35
N VAL A 318 38.00 -3.08 19.05
CA VAL A 318 37.37 -2.17 20.01
C VAL A 318 36.10 -2.80 20.60
N GLY A 319 35.23 -3.34 19.75
CA GLY A 319 34.04 -4.02 20.23
C GLY A 319 32.92 -4.14 19.20
N TRP A 320 31.70 -4.32 19.70
CA TRP A 320 30.50 -4.59 18.91
C TRP A 320 29.43 -3.54 19.15
N TRP A 321 28.72 -3.17 18.10
CA TRP A 321 27.61 -2.22 18.14
C TRP A 321 26.39 -2.80 17.44
N GLY A 322 25.20 -2.67 18.03
CA GLY A 322 23.94 -3.05 17.39
C GLY A 322 23.02 -1.86 17.22
N TYR A 323 22.35 -1.80 16.08
CA TYR A 323 21.34 -0.79 15.79
C TYR A 323 19.97 -1.23 16.32
N VAL A 324 19.52 -0.56 17.38
CA VAL A 324 18.24 -0.86 18.03
C VAL A 324 17.20 0.13 17.53
N SER A 325 16.22 -0.39 16.79
CA SER A 325 15.26 0.42 16.03
C SER A 325 14.30 1.21 16.92
N ASP A 326 13.97 0.69 18.10
CA ASP A 326 13.14 1.37 19.10
C ASP A 326 13.82 2.61 19.69
N LYS A 327 15.14 2.56 19.86
CA LYS A 327 15.98 3.67 20.34
C LYS A 327 16.52 4.55 19.22
N ARG A 328 16.24 4.18 17.95
CA ARG A 328 16.77 4.85 16.74
C ARG A 328 18.28 5.11 16.84
N GLY A 329 19.04 4.13 17.31
CA GLY A 329 20.45 4.36 17.60
C GLY A 329 21.30 3.13 17.79
N TRP A 330 22.62 3.35 17.69
CA TRP A 330 23.65 2.35 17.92
C TRP A 330 23.93 2.19 19.42
N VAL A 331 23.87 0.95 19.89
CA VAL A 331 24.17 0.57 21.28
C VAL A 331 25.45 -0.25 21.31
N TYR A 332 26.38 0.16 22.17
CA TYR A 332 27.62 -0.56 22.40
C TYR A 332 27.40 -1.79 23.31
N TYR A 333 27.83 -2.97 22.86
CA TYR A 333 27.81 -4.18 23.66
C TYR A 333 29.11 -4.30 24.46
N LYS A 334 29.03 -4.03 25.76
CA LYS A 334 30.18 -4.16 26.68
C LYS A 334 30.67 -5.60 26.77
N ASN A 335 29.76 -6.58 26.72
CA ASN A 335 30.09 -8.00 26.78
C ASN A 335 29.84 -8.65 25.41
N LYS A 336 30.85 -9.35 24.89
CA LYS A 336 30.73 -10.14 23.64
C LYS A 336 29.64 -11.22 23.72
N SER A 337 29.33 -11.70 24.92
CA SER A 337 28.28 -12.72 25.17
C SER A 337 26.88 -12.27 24.78
N ASP A 338 26.63 -10.96 24.71
CA ASP A 338 25.29 -10.40 24.49
C ASP A 338 25.00 -10.25 22.98
N VAL A 339 26.05 -10.28 22.15
CA VAL A 339 25.97 -10.12 20.70
C VAL A 339 25.20 -11.28 20.03
N PRO A 340 25.43 -12.57 20.38
CA PRO A 340 24.63 -13.67 19.86
C PRO A 340 23.13 -13.53 20.10
N ASP A 341 22.71 -13.01 21.26
CA ASP A 341 21.29 -12.82 21.58
C ASP A 341 20.68 -11.71 20.73
N PHE A 342 21.43 -10.63 20.50
CA PHE A 342 21.02 -9.60 19.54
C PHE A 342 20.91 -10.16 18.11
N VAL A 343 21.88 -10.93 17.65
CA VAL A 343 21.86 -11.55 16.31
C VAL A 343 20.67 -12.51 16.14
N ARG A 344 20.35 -13.31 17.17
CA ARG A 344 19.13 -14.13 17.19
C ARG A 344 17.86 -13.28 17.13
N SER A 345 17.84 -12.13 17.82
CA SER A 345 16.70 -11.21 17.78
C SER A 345 16.46 -10.61 16.38
N LEU A 346 17.51 -10.53 15.55
CA LEU A 346 17.42 -10.14 14.15
C LEU A 346 16.92 -11.26 13.23
N GLY A 347 16.76 -12.49 13.75
CA GLY A 347 16.22 -13.63 13.03
C GLY A 347 17.26 -14.61 12.46
N TYR A 348 18.55 -14.43 12.78
CA TYR A 348 19.61 -15.36 12.37
C TYR A 348 19.61 -16.60 13.27
N GLU A 349 19.50 -17.79 12.67
CA GLU A 349 19.46 -19.08 13.39
C GLU A 349 20.84 -19.46 13.96
N ASP A 350 21.92 -19.24 13.19
CA ASP A 350 23.30 -19.42 13.65
C ASP A 350 23.99 -18.07 13.88
N PRO A 351 24.00 -17.56 15.12
CA PRO A 351 24.65 -16.29 15.42
C PRO A 351 26.18 -16.34 15.26
N LYS A 352 26.81 -17.52 15.33
CA LYS A 352 28.28 -17.61 15.18
C LYS A 352 28.69 -17.37 13.73
N GLU A 353 27.97 -17.97 12.80
CA GLU A 353 28.19 -17.78 11.36
C GLU A 353 27.97 -16.31 10.97
N ALA A 354 26.83 -15.74 11.36
CA ALA A 354 26.50 -14.34 11.15
C ALA A 354 27.55 -13.37 11.74
N MET A 355 28.01 -13.62 12.97
CA MET A 355 29.08 -12.81 13.56
C MET A 355 30.41 -12.97 12.82
N ALA A 356 30.75 -14.19 12.37
CA ALA A 356 31.97 -14.42 11.61
C ALA A 356 31.96 -13.68 10.26
N GLU A 357 30.80 -13.58 9.62
CA GLU A 357 30.60 -12.79 8.39
C GLU A 357 30.84 -11.28 8.65
N VAL A 358 30.23 -10.70 9.69
CA VAL A 358 30.47 -9.28 10.05
C VAL A 358 31.95 -9.01 10.39
N MET A 359 32.64 -9.97 10.99
CA MET A 359 34.06 -9.85 11.32
C MET A 359 34.98 -9.79 10.08
N GLN A 360 34.52 -10.24 8.91
CA GLN A 360 35.28 -10.14 7.66
C GLN A 360 35.31 -8.69 7.12
N HIS A 361 34.38 -7.85 7.57
CA HIS A 361 34.24 -6.45 7.16
C HIS A 361 34.20 -5.53 8.39
N PRO A 362 35.31 -5.43 9.16
CA PRO A 362 35.36 -4.58 10.34
C PRO A 362 35.26 -3.09 9.96
N PHE A 363 34.50 -2.33 10.75
CA PHE A 363 34.53 -0.87 10.67
C PHE A 363 35.71 -0.30 11.47
N GLU A 364 36.52 0.54 10.85
CA GLU A 364 37.56 1.29 11.55
C GLU A 364 36.97 2.51 12.24
N LEU A 365 37.09 2.57 13.56
CA LEU A 365 36.71 3.71 14.38
C LEU A 365 37.74 4.82 14.24
N VAL A 366 37.41 5.78 13.39
CA VAL A 366 38.15 7.01 13.18
C VAL A 366 37.64 8.11 14.11
N ASP A 367 38.48 9.12 14.31
CA ASP A 367 38.15 10.35 15.02
C ASP A 367 38.45 11.52 14.09
N VAL A 368 37.43 11.93 13.34
CA VAL A 368 37.49 13.02 12.36
C VAL A 368 36.56 14.12 12.86
N PRO A 369 37.03 15.09 13.67
CA PRO A 369 36.19 16.13 14.22
C PRO A 369 35.38 16.85 13.13
N PHE A 370 34.07 16.96 13.34
CA PHE A 370 33.10 17.56 12.42
C PHE A 370 33.02 16.90 11.04
N GLY A 371 33.67 15.76 10.85
CA GLY A 371 33.51 14.92 9.67
C GLY A 371 32.18 14.16 9.71
N PRO A 372 31.69 13.68 8.55
CA PRO A 372 30.48 12.87 8.49
C PRO A 372 30.60 11.61 9.36
N GLU A 373 29.48 11.02 9.76
CA GLU A 373 29.49 9.77 10.55
C GLU A 373 30.23 8.63 9.80
N HIS A 374 30.18 8.64 8.46
CA HIS A 374 30.84 7.70 7.58
C HIS A 374 31.72 8.42 6.55
N PRO A 375 32.97 8.76 6.90
CA PRO A 375 33.87 9.47 5.97
C PRO A 375 34.37 8.56 4.83
N GLU A 376 34.42 7.25 5.06
CA GLU A 376 34.74 6.22 4.07
C GLU A 376 33.81 5.01 4.28
N PRO A 377 33.64 4.11 3.28
CA PRO A 377 32.71 2.98 3.39
C PRO A 377 32.87 2.11 4.64
N ASP A 378 34.12 1.86 5.04
CA ASP A 378 34.46 1.03 6.21
C ASP A 378 34.94 1.86 7.41
N ALA A 379 34.88 3.19 7.34
CA ALA A 379 35.23 4.07 8.46
C ALA A 379 33.97 4.54 9.20
N TRP A 380 34.04 4.57 10.54
CA TRP A 380 32.94 5.04 11.38
C TRP A 380 33.42 6.05 12.41
N ASN A 381 33.03 7.31 12.19
CA ASN A 381 33.39 8.45 13.01
C ASN A 381 32.46 8.62 14.23
N ARG A 382 32.16 7.51 14.92
CA ARG A 382 31.13 7.47 15.97
C ARG A 382 31.50 8.26 17.23
N THR A 383 32.80 8.34 17.52
CA THR A 383 33.33 9.00 18.71
C THR A 383 33.85 10.40 18.43
N GLY A 384 33.97 10.81 17.16
CA GLY A 384 34.39 12.16 16.81
C GLY A 384 33.33 13.19 17.13
N ALA A 385 33.74 14.44 17.33
CA ALA A 385 32.82 15.55 17.55
C ALA A 385 31.88 15.70 16.35
N GLN A 386 30.57 15.72 16.60
CA GLN A 386 29.54 15.89 15.56
C GLN A 386 28.81 17.22 15.77
N LEU A 387 28.44 17.88 14.68
CA LEU A 387 27.56 19.04 14.75
C LEU A 387 26.13 18.58 15.04
N ALA A 388 25.43 19.28 15.92
CA ALA A 388 24.02 18.99 16.20
C ALA A 388 23.11 19.27 14.99
N VAL A 389 23.57 20.14 14.09
CA VAL A 389 22.91 20.52 12.83
C VAL A 389 23.98 20.66 11.77
N GLU A 390 23.78 20.04 10.60
CA GLU A 390 24.65 20.27 9.44
C GLU A 390 24.41 21.68 8.90
N PRO A 391 25.43 22.55 8.86
CA PRO A 391 25.26 23.91 8.37
C PRO A 391 24.94 23.88 6.87
N ALA A 392 23.81 24.47 6.49
CA ALA A 392 23.48 24.68 5.09
C ALA A 392 24.41 25.74 4.48
N GLN A 393 24.77 25.57 3.20
CA GLN A 393 25.48 26.62 2.48
C GLN A 393 24.62 27.90 2.48
N GLY A 394 25.22 29.01 2.88
CA GLY A 394 24.50 30.27 3.05
C GLY A 394 25.40 31.47 2.83
N ASP A 395 24.82 32.65 3.00
CA ASP A 395 25.51 33.92 2.86
C ASP A 395 26.66 34.04 3.88
N TRP A 396 27.86 34.35 3.38
CA TRP A 396 29.10 34.36 4.17
C TRP A 396 29.06 35.41 5.27
N ASP A 397 28.50 36.60 5.00
CA ASP A 397 28.41 37.68 5.99
C ASP A 397 27.52 37.27 7.17
N THR A 398 26.42 36.59 6.88
CA THR A 398 25.50 36.06 7.90
C THR A 398 26.19 35.02 8.80
N TRP A 399 26.88 34.02 8.19
CA TRP A 399 27.62 33.01 8.95
C TRP A 399 28.73 33.64 9.80
N ARG A 400 29.48 34.58 9.24
CA ARG A 400 30.54 35.29 9.94
C ARG A 400 30.00 36.06 11.14
N GLN A 401 28.89 36.80 10.99
CA GLN A 401 28.26 37.51 12.11
C GLN A 401 27.78 36.57 13.21
N MET A 402 27.21 35.41 12.84
CA MET A 402 26.82 34.39 13.81
C MET A 402 28.03 33.83 14.57
N PHE A 403 29.14 33.54 13.88
CA PHE A 403 30.37 33.05 14.52
C PHE A 403 31.02 34.10 15.42
N GLU A 404 31.09 35.36 14.99
CA GLU A 404 31.62 36.45 15.83
C GLU A 404 30.77 36.65 17.09
N HIS A 405 29.43 36.59 16.97
CA HIS A 405 28.51 36.72 18.10
C HIS A 405 28.57 35.54 19.08
N LEU A 406 28.53 34.30 18.56
CA LEU A 406 28.54 33.08 19.37
C LEU A 406 29.95 32.78 19.94
N GLY A 407 31.00 33.08 19.17
CA GLY A 407 32.40 32.85 19.54
C GLY A 407 32.88 33.74 20.69
N GLN A 408 32.46 35.01 20.74
CA GLN A 408 32.81 35.92 21.84
C GLN A 408 32.40 35.38 23.22
N SER A 409 31.31 34.61 23.29
CA SER A 409 30.82 34.02 24.54
C SER A 409 31.58 32.74 24.91
N LEU A 410 32.09 32.00 23.93
CA LEU A 410 32.93 30.81 24.15
C LEU A 410 34.33 31.19 24.64
N ASP A 411 34.92 32.25 24.09
CA ASP A 411 36.24 32.74 24.53
C ASP A 411 36.22 33.16 26.02
N GLN A 412 35.13 33.79 26.48
CA GLN A 412 34.94 34.12 27.89
C GLN A 412 34.80 32.90 28.79
N ALA A 413 34.12 31.84 28.32
CA ALA A 413 33.91 30.61 29.08
C ALA A 413 35.16 29.71 29.16
N VAL A 414 36.07 29.82 28.18
CA VAL A 414 37.35 29.08 28.17
C VAL A 414 38.45 29.86 28.91
N ALA A 415 38.35 31.19 28.98
CA ALA A 415 39.27 32.04 29.73
C ALA A 415 39.03 32.05 31.26
N SER A 416 37.89 31.52 31.71
CA SER A 416 37.56 31.25 33.13
C SER A 416 37.87 29.81 33.51
#